data_AF-A0A0D1YG92-F1
#
_entry.id   AF-A0A0D1YG92-F1
#
_cell.length_a   1.000
_cell.length_b   1.000
_cell.length_c   1.000
_cell.angle_alpha   90.00
_cell.angle_beta   90.00
_cell.angle_gamma   90.00
#
_symmetry.space_group_name_H-M   'P 1'
#
loop_
_entity.id
_entity.type
_entity.pdbx_description
1 polymer ?
#
loop_
_entity_poly.entity_id
_entity_poly.type
_entity_poly.pdbx_seq_one_letter_code
_entity_poly.pdbx_strand_id
1 'polypeptide(L)'
;MKFGQGFEAALARDEYPREWIDHAISYKKLKKCIKRVQQELASLGLDKETLDALWQHVNTGATEVGGQLGERLQYSVDGNEKLIFTPKLTIVIDPRDGSPMDAWLSPDTRRILKRLAKTEDGRRPSVATVNEIVPDGQDQQLETVEVPLTSDSEFFQILTRELSDLDHLQNSERSQLEVEIAQLGRELRALRSSRSKRSKKEIEAWRTIFELYTDAEVFMSSHEADAGARDAAHAQKQYAEFNKALAAHQNQIIQLGKEGNSALDRFLRVNIKLLRLIKFQEINHMALNKILKKFDKRTALRARSSVSNTLTQSPLMAQNLAKATCFTISEELLNIIPQLNDYLCPVCFSISYKPIRLRCGHIFCIRCMVVLQREEQDRCPMCREGVVLDASSDNLDKDLMKFMEKNFKVAVRTKQKENEIQAGIDRWGAQYENAQKCIVM
;
A
#
# COMPACT_ATOMS: atom_id res chain seq x y z
N MET A 1 16.25 -25.89 2.04
CA MET A 1 16.66 -25.66 0.65
C MET A 1 15.54 -25.19 -0.29
N LYS A 2 14.25 -25.21 0.12
CA LYS A 2 13.10 -25.04 -0.79
C LYS A 2 12.81 -23.61 -1.30
N PHE A 3 13.11 -22.56 -0.53
CA PHE A 3 12.69 -21.19 -0.89
C PHE A 3 13.32 -20.64 -2.18
N GLY A 4 14.64 -20.76 -2.37
CA GLY A 4 15.30 -20.17 -3.55
C GLY A 4 14.84 -20.80 -4.87
N GLN A 5 14.59 -22.11 -4.88
CA GLN A 5 13.99 -22.81 -6.04
C GLN A 5 12.53 -22.39 -6.24
N GLY A 6 11.76 -22.25 -5.14
CA GLY A 6 10.38 -21.78 -5.20
C GLY A 6 10.25 -20.34 -5.71
N PHE A 7 11.17 -19.45 -5.32
CA PHE A 7 11.22 -18.06 -5.79
C PHE A 7 11.48 -17.97 -7.29
N GLU A 8 12.49 -18.70 -7.79
CA GLU A 8 12.77 -18.76 -9.23
C GLU A 8 11.65 -19.42 -10.00
N ALA A 9 11.06 -20.50 -9.48
CA ALA A 9 9.90 -21.13 -10.09
C ALA A 9 8.68 -20.20 -10.10
N ALA A 10 8.55 -19.28 -9.14
CA ALA A 10 7.49 -18.29 -9.13
C ALA A 10 7.71 -17.19 -10.17
N LEU A 11 8.96 -16.74 -10.35
CA LEU A 11 9.34 -15.78 -11.40
C LEU A 11 9.27 -16.37 -12.81
N ALA A 12 9.55 -17.67 -12.95
CA ALA A 12 9.57 -18.37 -14.23
C ALA A 12 8.20 -18.89 -14.70
N ARG A 13 7.15 -18.76 -13.89
CA ARG A 13 5.77 -18.88 -14.41
C ARG A 13 5.58 -17.74 -15.41
N ASP A 14 4.96 -18.00 -16.57
CA ASP A 14 4.75 -17.05 -17.70
C ASP A 14 3.85 -15.84 -17.37
N GLU A 15 4.00 -15.30 -16.17
CA GLU A 15 3.22 -14.24 -15.57
C GLU A 15 3.95 -12.89 -15.63
N TYR A 16 5.29 -12.88 -15.68
CA TYR A 16 6.09 -11.65 -15.65
C TYR A 16 6.87 -11.41 -16.95
N PRO A 17 6.95 -10.15 -17.44
CA PRO A 17 7.87 -9.79 -18.52
C PRO A 17 9.33 -10.10 -18.15
N ARG A 18 10.16 -10.39 -19.16
CA ARG A 18 11.60 -10.64 -18.95
C ARG A 18 12.29 -9.50 -18.23
N GLU A 19 11.96 -8.27 -18.62
CA GLU A 19 12.47 -7.05 -17.98
C GLU A 19 12.22 -7.07 -16.46
N TRP A 20 11.04 -7.50 -16.00
CA TRP A 20 10.76 -7.58 -14.56
C TRP A 20 11.60 -8.64 -13.86
N ILE A 21 11.77 -9.81 -14.50
CA ILE A 21 12.57 -10.90 -13.97
C ILE A 21 14.04 -10.47 -13.82
N ASP A 22 14.56 -9.70 -14.77
CA ASP A 22 15.94 -9.21 -14.77
C ASP A 22 16.20 -8.19 -13.65
N HIS A 23 15.18 -7.44 -13.21
CA HIS A 23 15.25 -6.49 -12.10
C HIS A 23 14.85 -7.12 -10.75
N ALA A 24 14.47 -8.40 -10.70
CA ALA A 24 14.11 -9.06 -9.45
C ALA A 24 15.32 -9.33 -8.54
N ILE A 25 15.09 -9.46 -7.23
CA ILE A 25 16.15 -9.75 -6.26
C ILE A 25 16.88 -11.05 -6.63
N SER A 26 18.20 -10.96 -6.81
CA SER A 26 19.02 -12.11 -7.20
C SER A 26 19.38 -12.97 -5.99
N TYR A 27 18.39 -13.69 -5.44
CA TYR A 27 18.52 -14.47 -4.21
C TYR A 27 19.72 -15.44 -4.22
N LYS A 28 20.01 -16.09 -5.36
CA LYS A 28 21.17 -16.98 -5.51
C LYS A 28 22.50 -16.22 -5.45
N LYS A 29 22.60 -15.05 -6.09
CA LYS A 29 23.82 -14.22 -6.13
C LYS A 29 24.13 -13.69 -4.73
N LEU A 30 23.15 -13.10 -4.06
CA LEU A 30 23.27 -12.63 -2.69
C LEU A 30 23.64 -13.75 -1.72
N LYS A 31 23.05 -14.95 -1.88
CA LYS A 31 23.42 -16.13 -1.07
C LYS A 31 24.87 -16.56 -1.26
N LYS A 32 25.45 -16.43 -2.46
CA LYS A 32 26.87 -16.70 -2.70
C LYS A 32 27.74 -15.65 -1.98
N CYS A 33 27.35 -14.38 -1.99
CA CYS A 33 28.04 -13.33 -1.24
C CYS A 33 28.04 -13.59 0.26
N ILE A 34 26.90 -13.98 0.85
CA ILE A 34 26.82 -14.36 2.28
C ILE A 34 27.83 -15.46 2.66
N LYS A 35 28.07 -16.44 1.77
CA LYS A 35 29.07 -17.49 2.04
C LYS A 35 30.49 -16.93 2.07
N ARG A 36 30.81 -15.95 1.21
CA ARG A 36 32.12 -15.28 1.20
C ARG A 36 32.30 -14.44 2.45
N VAL A 37 31.28 -13.68 2.88
CA VAL A 37 31.30 -12.97 4.17
C VAL A 37 31.57 -13.93 5.32
N GLN A 38 30.90 -15.09 5.34
CA GLN A 38 31.12 -16.10 6.37
C GLN A 38 32.57 -16.63 6.37
N GLN A 39 33.17 -16.83 5.19
CA GLN A 39 34.55 -17.30 5.05
C GLN A 39 35.57 -16.23 5.46
N GLU A 40 35.34 -14.98 5.08
CA GLU A 40 36.16 -13.83 5.45
C GLU A 40 36.16 -13.61 6.97
N LEU A 41 34.97 -13.61 7.59
CA LEU A 41 34.81 -13.57 9.04
C LEU A 41 35.56 -14.70 9.75
N ALA A 42 35.42 -15.95 9.27
CA ALA A 42 36.12 -17.09 9.83
C ALA A 42 37.65 -16.98 9.70
N SER A 43 38.16 -16.45 8.57
CA SER A 43 39.60 -16.22 8.37
C SER A 43 40.18 -15.16 9.31
N LEU A 44 39.34 -14.24 9.78
CA LEU A 44 39.70 -13.23 10.77
C LEU A 44 39.53 -13.73 12.21
N GLY A 45 39.07 -14.97 12.40
CA GLY A 45 38.77 -15.53 13.72
C GLY A 45 37.53 -14.92 14.37
N LEU A 46 36.64 -14.34 13.57
CA LEU A 46 35.35 -13.76 13.96
C LEU A 46 34.22 -14.62 13.39
N ASP A 47 34.29 -15.93 13.59
CA ASP A 47 33.23 -16.83 13.14
C ASP A 47 31.91 -16.58 13.89
N LYS A 48 30.85 -17.25 13.45
CA LYS A 48 29.50 -17.02 13.95
C LYS A 48 29.42 -17.26 15.47
N GLU A 49 30.02 -18.33 15.94
CA GLU A 49 30.04 -18.70 17.35
C GLU A 49 30.78 -17.65 18.19
N THR A 50 31.91 -17.15 17.70
CA THR A 50 32.68 -16.08 18.34
C THR A 50 31.87 -14.78 18.40
N LEU A 51 31.27 -14.36 17.28
CA LEU A 51 30.45 -13.15 17.22
C LEU A 51 29.20 -13.25 18.10
N ASP A 52 28.50 -14.39 18.10
CA ASP A 52 27.34 -14.62 18.97
C ASP A 52 27.73 -14.50 20.46
N ALA A 53 28.90 -15.02 20.86
CA ALA A 53 29.42 -14.89 22.22
C ALA A 53 29.76 -13.42 22.57
N LEU A 54 30.43 -12.69 21.67
CA LEU A 54 30.71 -11.26 21.84
C LEU A 54 29.41 -10.47 22.04
N TRP A 55 28.39 -10.72 21.21
CA TRP A 55 27.09 -10.05 21.34
C TRP A 55 26.35 -10.37 22.65
N GLN A 56 26.48 -11.58 23.21
CA GLN A 56 25.85 -11.90 24.50
C GLN A 56 26.46 -11.09 25.65
N HIS A 57 27.75 -10.77 25.56
CA HIS A 57 28.46 -10.00 26.59
C HIS A 57 28.22 -8.49 26.47
N VAL A 58 28.06 -7.97 25.24
CA VAL A 58 27.56 -6.59 25.02
C VAL A 58 26.19 -6.39 25.66
N ASN A 59 25.30 -7.39 25.60
CA ASN A 59 23.94 -7.28 26.16
C ASN A 59 23.85 -7.54 27.68
N THR A 60 24.82 -8.22 28.30
CA THR A 60 24.81 -8.55 29.76
C THR A 60 25.51 -7.50 30.63
N GLY A 61 26.40 -6.68 30.06
CA GLY A 61 27.01 -5.53 30.73
C GLY A 61 26.09 -4.31 30.94
N ALA A 62 24.88 -4.32 30.36
CA ALA A 62 23.93 -3.21 30.43
C ALA A 62 23.09 -3.15 31.73
N THR A 63 23.33 -4.04 32.69
CA THR A 63 22.46 -4.19 33.88
C THR A 63 23.05 -3.81 35.23
N GLU A 64 24.25 -3.23 35.29
CA GLU A 64 24.78 -2.72 36.58
C GLU A 64 25.22 -1.25 36.45
N VAL A 65 24.38 -0.39 37.04
CA VAL A 65 24.67 0.97 37.51
C VAL A 65 25.10 2.00 36.45
N GLY A 66 24.11 2.71 35.90
CA GLY A 66 24.23 4.14 35.56
C GLY A 66 25.49 4.57 34.81
N GLY A 67 25.70 4.07 33.60
CA GLY A 67 26.69 4.56 32.64
C GLY A 67 26.49 3.86 31.31
N GLN A 68 26.30 4.60 30.22
CA GLN A 68 26.29 4.05 28.87
C GLN A 68 27.69 3.54 28.53
N LEU A 69 27.99 2.28 28.87
CA LEU A 69 29.17 1.59 28.35
C LEU A 69 28.93 1.36 26.85
N GLY A 70 29.70 2.04 26.00
CA GLY A 70 29.63 1.95 24.54
C GLY A 70 29.76 0.52 24.06
N GLU A 71 28.97 0.16 23.05
CA GLU A 71 28.93 -1.18 22.46
C GLU A 71 30.34 -1.60 22.01
N ARG A 72 30.97 -2.54 22.73
CA ARG A 72 32.35 -3.02 22.46
C ARG A 72 32.55 -3.64 21.07
N LEU A 73 31.46 -4.01 20.42
CA LEU A 73 31.35 -4.51 19.05
C LEU A 73 30.17 -3.80 18.39
N GLN A 74 30.40 -3.08 17.30
CA GLN A 74 29.34 -2.39 16.56
C GLN A 74 29.39 -2.78 15.09
N TYR A 75 28.22 -3.18 14.55
CA TYR A 75 28.02 -3.33 13.12
C TYR A 75 26.94 -2.35 12.65
N SER A 76 27.34 -1.28 11.98
CA SER A 76 26.38 -0.35 11.38
C SER A 76 26.26 -0.63 9.88
N VAL A 77 25.06 -0.41 9.37
CA VAL A 77 24.82 -0.31 7.94
C VAL A 77 24.16 1.04 7.76
N ASP A 78 24.98 2.05 7.49
CA ASP A 78 24.47 3.41 7.32
C ASP A 78 23.77 3.48 5.97
N GLY A 79 22.44 3.59 6.03
CA GLY A 79 21.56 3.78 4.90
C GLY A 79 21.23 5.26 4.71
N ASN A 80 21.29 5.77 3.49
CA ASN A 80 20.76 7.09 3.17
C ASN A 80 19.40 6.99 2.45
N GLU A 81 18.75 8.14 2.20
CA GLU A 81 17.47 8.21 1.47
C GLU A 81 17.52 7.57 0.07
N LYS A 82 18.73 7.41 -0.50
CA LYS A 82 18.99 6.74 -1.79
C LYS A 82 19.27 5.24 -1.66
N LEU A 83 18.97 4.64 -0.50
CA LEU A 83 19.18 3.22 -0.19
C LEU A 83 20.64 2.74 -0.33
N ILE A 84 21.61 3.66 -0.24
CA ILE A 84 23.03 3.30 -0.26
C ILE A 84 23.42 2.82 1.13
N PHE A 85 23.84 1.56 1.22
CA PHE A 85 24.24 0.90 2.46
C PHE A 85 25.77 0.86 2.60
N THR A 86 26.29 1.43 3.69
CA THR A 86 27.72 1.38 4.03
C THR A 86 27.91 0.51 5.27
N PRO A 87 28.31 -0.78 5.12
CA PRO A 87 28.57 -1.64 6.26
C PRO A 87 29.88 -1.26 6.95
N LYS A 88 29.89 -1.25 8.28
CA LYS A 88 31.09 -1.02 9.09
C LYS A 88 31.07 -1.91 10.31
N LEU A 89 32.11 -2.73 10.48
CA LEU A 89 32.34 -3.51 11.69
C LEU A 89 33.46 -2.86 12.50
N THR A 90 33.16 -2.44 13.72
CA THR A 90 34.15 -1.83 14.62
C THR A 90 34.26 -2.61 15.93
N ILE A 91 35.48 -2.71 16.44
CA ILE A 91 35.81 -3.39 17.71
C ILE A 91 36.62 -2.41 18.57
N VAL A 92 36.25 -2.30 19.85
CA VAL A 92 36.96 -1.46 20.82
C VAL A 92 38.28 -2.14 21.24
N ILE A 93 39.38 -1.38 21.23
CA ILE A 93 40.71 -1.81 21.63
C ILE A 93 41.20 -1.03 22.87
N ASP A 94 42.09 -1.65 23.65
CA ASP A 94 42.81 -1.04 24.75
C ASP A 94 43.87 -0.07 24.20
N PRO A 95 43.79 1.23 24.54
CA PRO A 95 44.74 2.25 24.05
C PRO A 95 46.18 2.02 24.51
N ARG A 96 46.43 1.16 25.52
CA ARG A 96 47.77 0.90 26.07
C ARG A 96 48.54 -0.14 25.27
N ASP A 97 47.86 -1.14 24.71
CA ASP A 97 48.53 -2.27 24.07
C ASP A 97 47.91 -2.71 22.73
N GLY A 98 46.88 -1.98 22.27
CA GLY A 98 46.11 -2.24 21.04
C GLY A 98 45.36 -3.57 21.05
N SER A 99 45.22 -4.23 22.21
CA SER A 99 44.44 -5.47 22.31
C SER A 99 42.96 -5.18 22.23
N PRO A 100 42.15 -6.01 21.55
CA PRO A 100 40.71 -5.95 21.74
C PRO A 100 40.39 -6.07 23.24
N MET A 101 39.54 -5.19 23.76
CA MET A 101 39.22 -5.18 25.20
C MET A 101 38.47 -6.45 25.68
N ASP A 102 38.13 -7.36 24.77
CA ASP A 102 37.45 -8.60 25.10
C ASP A 102 38.40 -9.78 25.37
N ALA A 103 38.35 -10.25 26.62
CA ALA A 103 39.13 -11.36 27.15
C ALA A 103 38.78 -12.74 26.53
N TRP A 104 37.81 -12.80 25.63
CA TRP A 104 37.22 -14.03 25.10
C TRP A 104 37.66 -14.38 23.67
N LEU A 105 38.36 -13.45 23.01
CA LEU A 105 38.94 -13.72 21.70
C LEU A 105 40.11 -14.70 21.81
N SER A 106 40.16 -15.64 20.87
CA SER A 106 41.29 -16.57 20.74
C SER A 106 42.62 -15.80 20.60
N PRO A 107 43.75 -16.37 21.06
CA PRO A 107 45.06 -15.73 20.90
C PRO A 107 45.37 -15.35 19.45
N ASP A 108 44.93 -16.17 18.49
CA ASP A 108 45.09 -15.93 17.07
C ASP A 108 44.21 -14.77 16.57
N THR A 109 42.93 -14.72 16.97
CA THR A 109 42.01 -13.62 16.65
C THR A 109 42.56 -12.29 17.19
N ARG A 110 43.03 -12.26 18.44
CA ARG A 110 43.63 -11.05 19.03
C ARG A 110 44.88 -10.62 18.27
N ARG A 111 45.70 -11.57 17.80
CA ARG A 111 46.91 -11.28 17.03
C ARG A 111 46.58 -10.67 15.68
N ILE A 112 45.50 -11.12 15.02
CA ILE A 112 45.02 -10.58 13.76
C ILE A 112 44.50 -9.14 13.96
N LEU A 113 43.64 -8.91 14.95
CA LEU A 113 43.11 -7.58 15.25
C LEU A 113 44.19 -6.59 15.68
N LYS A 114 45.17 -7.02 16.49
CA LYS A 114 46.36 -6.21 16.83
C LYS A 114 47.18 -5.81 15.60
N ARG A 115 47.28 -6.66 14.57
CA ARG A 115 47.96 -6.30 13.32
C ARG A 115 47.17 -5.27 12.53
N LEU A 116 45.85 -5.42 12.46
CA LEU A 116 44.98 -4.46 11.78
C LEU A 116 45.09 -3.07 12.42
N ALA A 117 45.02 -3.00 13.75
CA ALA A 117 45.23 -1.75 14.52
C ALA A 117 46.57 -1.06 14.19
N LYS A 118 47.65 -1.84 14.08
CA LYS A 118 49.00 -1.32 13.75
C LYS A 118 49.18 -0.91 12.29
N THR A 119 48.35 -1.44 11.39
CA THR A 119 48.46 -1.15 9.95
C THR A 119 47.73 0.16 9.59
N GLU A 120 46.74 0.56 10.39
CA GLU A 120 46.04 1.85 10.26
C GLU A 120 46.90 3.05 10.69
N ASP A 121 47.95 2.85 11.50
CA ASP A 121 48.81 3.91 12.07
C ASP A 121 49.65 4.69 11.01
N GLY A 122 49.51 4.37 9.72
CA GLY A 122 50.08 5.12 8.58
C GLY A 122 49.11 6.11 7.90
N ARG A 123 47.81 6.06 8.23
CA ARG A 123 46.78 6.99 7.75
C ARG A 123 46.00 7.44 8.98
N ARG A 124 46.14 8.72 9.38
CA ARG A 124 45.50 9.29 10.58
C ARG A 124 44.10 8.68 10.81
N PRO A 125 43.84 8.08 11.98
CA PRO A 125 42.59 7.37 12.22
C PRO A 125 41.41 8.34 12.13
N SER A 126 40.30 7.88 11.56
CA SER A 126 39.00 8.46 11.87
C SER A 126 38.60 7.96 13.26
N VAL A 127 39.30 8.44 14.30
CA VAL A 127 38.94 8.16 15.68
C VAL A 127 37.59 8.82 15.92
N ALA A 128 36.52 8.04 15.94
CA ALA A 128 35.31 8.48 16.60
C ALA A 128 35.60 8.40 18.10
N THR A 129 35.91 9.54 18.73
CA THR A 129 36.06 9.61 20.18
C THR A 129 34.68 9.45 20.80
N VAL A 130 34.41 8.30 21.39
CA VAL A 130 33.22 8.11 22.23
C VAL A 130 33.62 8.53 23.64
N ASN A 131 33.20 9.73 24.07
CA ASN A 131 33.42 10.20 25.43
C ASN A 131 32.40 9.53 26.35
N GLU A 132 32.85 8.60 27.20
CA GLU A 132 32.03 8.12 28.33
C GLU A 132 32.23 9.04 29.53
N ILE A 133 31.12 9.61 30.04
CA ILE A 133 31.13 10.31 31.33
C ILE A 133 31.01 9.23 32.42
N VAL A 134 32.14 8.80 32.97
CA VAL A 134 32.19 7.93 34.15
C VAL A 134 31.91 8.76 35.41
N PRO A 135 31.20 8.25 36.45
CA PRO A 135 30.91 8.99 37.68
C PRO A 135 32.12 9.35 38.55
N ASP A 136 33.35 9.15 38.07
CA ASP A 136 34.58 9.45 38.80
C ASP A 136 35.70 9.95 37.86
N GLY A 137 35.49 11.12 37.25
CA GLY A 137 36.55 12.06 36.84
C GLY A 137 37.71 11.59 35.93
N GLN A 138 37.65 10.41 35.32
CA GLN A 138 38.66 9.93 34.37
C GLN A 138 38.02 9.73 32.98
N ASP A 139 38.35 10.61 32.04
CA ASP A 139 38.05 10.42 30.61
C ASP A 139 38.80 9.18 30.12
N GLN A 140 38.07 8.08 29.90
CA GLN A 140 38.65 6.88 29.33
C GLN A 140 38.44 6.92 27.81
N GLN A 141 39.45 7.40 27.06
CA GLN A 141 39.43 7.38 25.60
C GLN A 141 39.45 5.92 25.11
N LEU A 142 38.33 5.46 24.59
CA LEU A 142 38.20 4.16 23.95
C LEU A 142 38.61 4.29 22.47
N GLU A 143 39.67 3.59 22.07
CA GLU A 143 40.06 3.50 20.66
C GLU A 143 39.25 2.39 19.97
N THR A 144 38.84 2.62 18.72
CA THR A 144 38.12 1.64 17.91
C THR A 144 38.92 1.31 16.65
N VAL A 145 38.83 0.06 16.21
CA VAL A 145 39.45 -0.41 14.96
C VAL A 145 38.36 -0.91 14.03
N GLU A 146 38.38 -0.42 12.79
CA GLU A 146 37.52 -0.93 11.73
C GLU A 146 38.08 -2.28 11.21
N VAL A 147 37.20 -3.28 11.15
CA VAL A 147 37.53 -4.59 10.57
C VAL A 147 37.13 -4.53 9.09
N PRO A 148 38.10 -4.51 8.16
CA PRO A 148 37.79 -4.38 6.74
C PRO A 148 37.17 -5.67 6.23
N LEU A 149 35.85 -5.64 5.99
CA LEU A 149 35.13 -6.70 5.32
C LEU A 149 34.84 -6.25 3.88
N THR A 150 35.37 -7.00 2.93
CA THR A 150 35.20 -6.70 1.49
C THR A 150 33.95 -7.39 0.94
N SER A 151 33.63 -8.59 1.45
CA SER A 151 32.52 -9.40 0.95
C SER A 151 31.15 -8.86 1.36
N ASP A 152 31.05 -8.17 2.50
CA ASP A 152 29.79 -7.58 2.97
C ASP A 152 29.51 -6.27 2.25
N SER A 153 30.54 -5.47 1.99
CA SER A 153 30.52 -4.31 1.08
C SER A 153 29.99 -4.74 -0.29
N GLU A 154 30.50 -5.85 -0.86
CA GLU A 154 29.98 -6.40 -2.11
C GLU A 154 28.51 -6.83 -1.99
N PHE A 155 28.11 -7.48 -0.90
CA PHE A 155 26.72 -7.87 -0.66
C PHE A 155 25.78 -6.66 -0.65
N PHE A 156 26.14 -5.60 0.08
CA PHE A 156 25.33 -4.39 0.21
C PHE A 156 25.34 -3.52 -1.05
N GLN A 157 26.43 -3.51 -1.83
CA GLN A 157 26.46 -2.89 -3.16
C GLN A 157 25.51 -3.59 -4.13
N ILE A 158 25.52 -4.93 -4.16
CA ILE A 158 24.58 -5.71 -4.99
C ILE A 158 23.14 -5.43 -4.55
N LEU A 159 22.88 -5.44 -3.24
CA LEU A 159 21.55 -5.20 -2.69
C LEU A 159 21.04 -3.79 -3.01
N THR A 160 21.89 -2.77 -2.82
CA THR A 160 21.58 -1.36 -3.14
C THR A 160 21.17 -1.23 -4.60
N ARG A 161 21.96 -1.79 -5.52
CA ARG A 161 21.66 -1.76 -6.95
C ARG A 161 20.34 -2.45 -7.27
N GLU A 162 20.13 -3.66 -6.77
CA GLU A 162 18.88 -4.42 -7.01
C GLU A 162 17.65 -3.70 -6.45
N LEU A 163 17.76 -3.01 -5.32
CA LEU A 163 16.66 -2.20 -4.77
C LEU A 163 16.40 -0.94 -5.61
N SER A 164 17.44 -0.28 -6.12
CA SER A 164 17.30 0.86 -7.03
C SER A 164 16.65 0.45 -8.35
N ASP A 165 17.06 -0.69 -8.90
CA ASP A 165 16.51 -1.28 -10.12
C ASP A 165 15.00 -1.58 -9.95
N LEU A 166 14.61 -2.13 -8.78
CA LEU A 166 13.20 -2.34 -8.42
C LEU A 166 12.42 -1.04 -8.27
N ASP A 167 13.01 0.01 -7.69
CA ASP A 167 12.36 1.33 -7.56
C ASP A 167 12.04 1.94 -8.92
N HIS A 168 13.04 1.94 -9.81
CA HIS A 168 12.87 2.48 -11.15
C HIS A 168 11.80 1.70 -11.94
N LEU A 169 11.80 0.37 -11.84
CA LEU A 169 10.77 -0.45 -12.46
C LEU A 169 9.38 -0.11 -11.90
N GLN A 170 9.23 -0.07 -10.58
CA GLN A 170 7.96 0.23 -9.92
C GLN A 170 7.42 1.61 -10.32
N ASN A 171 8.28 2.63 -10.34
CA ASN A 171 7.90 3.99 -10.72
C ASN A 171 7.52 4.08 -12.20
N SER A 172 8.25 3.39 -13.08
CA SER A 172 7.92 3.30 -14.51
C SER A 172 6.56 2.64 -14.73
N GLU A 173 6.33 1.47 -14.13
CA GLU A 173 5.09 0.72 -14.28
C GLU A 173 3.88 1.46 -13.69
N ARG A 174 4.06 2.13 -12.55
CA ARG A 174 3.05 3.01 -11.97
C ARG A 174 2.69 4.17 -12.91
N SER A 175 3.70 4.86 -13.44
CA SER A 175 3.48 5.98 -14.37
C SER A 175 2.72 5.51 -15.62
N GLN A 176 3.03 4.32 -16.14
CA GLN A 176 2.30 3.73 -17.25
C GLN A 176 0.83 3.44 -16.90
N LEU A 177 0.55 2.93 -15.69
CA LEU A 177 -0.83 2.73 -15.22
C LEU A 177 -1.59 4.06 -15.14
N GLU A 178 -0.97 5.11 -14.61
CA GLU A 178 -1.56 6.45 -14.52
C GLU A 178 -1.89 7.01 -15.91
N VAL A 179 -1.02 6.81 -16.90
CA VAL A 179 -1.26 7.21 -18.31
C VAL A 179 -2.45 6.45 -18.91
N GLU A 180 -2.52 5.13 -18.70
CA GLU A 180 -3.62 4.29 -19.17
C GLU A 180 -4.97 4.67 -18.54
N ILE A 181 -4.98 4.96 -17.24
CA ILE A 181 -6.16 5.44 -16.51
C ILE A 181 -6.59 6.82 -17.03
N ALA A 182 -5.65 7.76 -17.20
CA ALA A 182 -5.96 9.09 -17.72
C ALA A 182 -6.51 9.03 -19.15
N GLN A 183 -5.99 8.13 -19.99
CA GLN A 183 -6.52 7.87 -21.34
C GLN A 183 -7.94 7.31 -21.29
N LEU A 184 -8.21 6.32 -20.44
CA LEU A 184 -9.56 5.81 -20.23
C LEU A 184 -10.51 6.92 -19.76
N GLY A 185 -10.06 7.77 -18.83
CA GLY A 185 -10.84 8.91 -18.37
C GLY A 185 -11.19 9.89 -19.50
N ARG A 186 -10.29 10.15 -20.45
CA ARG A 186 -10.59 10.95 -21.65
C ARG A 186 -11.64 10.28 -22.54
N GLU A 187 -11.53 8.97 -22.77
CA GLU A 187 -12.50 8.20 -23.56
C GLU A 187 -13.91 8.25 -22.93
N LEU A 188 -14.01 8.06 -21.62
CA LEU A 188 -15.29 8.13 -20.88
C LEU A 188 -15.87 9.55 -20.83
N ARG A 189 -15.05 10.59 -20.69
CA ARG A 189 -15.49 12.00 -20.77
C ARG A 189 -16.06 12.31 -22.16
N ALA A 190 -15.40 11.85 -23.22
CA ALA A 190 -15.89 11.99 -24.58
C ALA A 190 -17.24 11.26 -24.76
N LEU A 191 -17.35 10.02 -24.27
CA LEU A 191 -18.61 9.25 -24.28
C LEU A 191 -19.74 10.00 -23.56
N ARG A 192 -19.48 10.53 -22.37
CA ARG A 192 -20.46 11.31 -21.58
C ARG A 192 -20.89 12.60 -22.27
N SER A 193 -20.00 13.24 -23.03
CA SER A 193 -20.31 14.46 -23.77
C SER A 193 -21.24 14.22 -24.96
N SER A 194 -21.26 12.99 -25.49
CA SER A 194 -22.10 12.61 -26.62
C SER A 194 -23.58 12.64 -26.24
N ARG A 195 -24.42 13.12 -27.18
CA ARG A 195 -25.88 13.19 -27.01
C ARG A 195 -26.64 12.06 -27.69
N SER A 196 -25.92 11.11 -28.31
CA SER A 196 -26.53 10.02 -29.07
C SER A 196 -27.29 9.03 -28.17
N LYS A 197 -28.35 8.41 -28.69
CA LYS A 197 -29.08 7.36 -27.95
C LYS A 197 -28.18 6.17 -27.59
N ARG A 198 -27.21 5.85 -28.47
CA ARG A 198 -26.21 4.80 -28.24
C ARG A 198 -25.31 5.14 -27.05
N SER A 199 -24.74 6.34 -27.01
CA SER A 199 -23.88 6.78 -25.89
C SER A 199 -24.58 6.69 -24.54
N LYS A 200 -25.89 6.98 -24.47
CA LYS A 200 -26.66 6.84 -23.23
C LYS A 200 -26.76 5.39 -22.74
N LYS A 201 -26.88 4.43 -23.67
CA LYS A 201 -26.87 2.99 -23.34
C LYS A 201 -25.49 2.54 -22.88
N GLU A 202 -24.44 3.00 -23.55
CA GLU A 202 -23.06 2.69 -23.15
C GLU A 202 -22.70 3.29 -21.78
N ILE A 203 -23.17 4.50 -21.45
CA ILE A 203 -23.03 5.08 -20.11
C ILE A 203 -23.70 4.20 -19.05
N GLU A 204 -24.87 3.64 -19.35
CA GLU A 204 -25.55 2.73 -18.43
C GLU A 204 -24.79 1.42 -18.25
N ALA A 205 -24.24 0.85 -19.33
CA ALA A 205 -23.35 -0.31 -19.24
C ALA A 205 -22.13 -0.02 -18.36
N TRP A 206 -21.51 1.15 -18.51
CA TRP A 206 -20.39 1.59 -17.67
C TRP A 206 -20.78 1.83 -16.20
N ARG A 207 -22.00 2.27 -15.91
CA ARG A 207 -22.49 2.33 -14.53
C ARG A 207 -22.49 0.95 -13.90
N THR A 208 -23.08 -0.03 -14.57
CA THR A 208 -23.05 -1.42 -14.09
C THR A 208 -21.62 -1.92 -13.88
N ILE A 209 -20.70 -1.64 -14.83
CA ILE A 209 -19.30 -2.06 -14.71
C ILE A 209 -18.65 -1.45 -13.45
N PHE A 210 -18.85 -0.15 -13.21
CA PHE A 210 -18.28 0.56 -12.07
C PHE A 210 -18.92 0.20 -10.74
N GLU A 211 -20.22 -0.08 -10.71
CA GLU A 211 -20.91 -0.61 -9.54
C GLU A 211 -20.34 -1.97 -9.17
N LEU A 212 -20.30 -2.92 -10.11
CA LEU A 212 -19.70 -4.25 -9.90
C LEU A 212 -18.24 -4.17 -9.46
N TYR A 213 -17.48 -3.22 -9.99
CA TYR A 213 -16.08 -3.03 -9.64
C TYR A 213 -15.91 -2.48 -8.21
N THR A 214 -16.75 -1.51 -7.83
CA THR A 214 -16.74 -0.90 -6.50
C THR A 214 -17.14 -1.94 -5.45
N ASP A 215 -18.21 -2.70 -5.71
CA ASP A 215 -18.69 -3.77 -4.82
C ASP A 215 -17.69 -4.91 -4.66
N ALA A 216 -16.89 -5.20 -5.69
CA ALA A 216 -15.91 -6.27 -5.63
C ALA A 216 -14.71 -5.95 -4.73
N GLU A 217 -14.44 -4.67 -4.45
CA GLU A 217 -13.37 -4.23 -3.54
C GLU A 217 -12.03 -4.91 -3.82
N VAL A 218 -11.64 -4.94 -5.10
CA VAL A 218 -10.58 -5.83 -5.61
C VAL A 218 -9.24 -5.61 -4.90
N PHE A 219 -8.83 -4.35 -4.70
CA PHE A 219 -7.50 -4.04 -4.16
C PHE A 219 -7.54 -3.41 -2.77
N MET A 220 -8.69 -2.91 -2.33
CA MET A 220 -8.88 -2.34 -1.00
C MET A 220 -10.19 -2.79 -0.41
N SER A 221 -10.16 -3.24 0.84
CA SER A 221 -11.35 -3.56 1.62
C SER A 221 -11.84 -2.33 2.39
N SER A 222 -13.15 -2.15 2.47
CA SER A 222 -13.79 -1.21 3.41
C SER A 222 -14.35 -1.89 4.67
N HIS A 223 -14.29 -3.22 4.76
CA HIS A 223 -14.83 -3.95 5.91
C HIS A 223 -13.96 -3.76 7.16
N GLU A 224 -14.60 -3.61 8.32
CA GLU A 224 -13.92 -3.37 9.61
C GLU A 224 -12.83 -4.41 9.94
N ALA A 225 -13.05 -5.67 9.57
CA ALA A 225 -12.15 -6.77 9.91
C ALA A 225 -10.83 -6.78 9.10
N ASP A 226 -10.84 -6.27 7.87
CA ASP A 226 -9.70 -6.35 6.94
C ASP A 226 -9.48 -5.04 6.15
N ALA A 227 -9.89 -3.91 6.73
CA ALA A 227 -9.82 -2.60 6.10
C ALA A 227 -8.41 -2.25 5.62
N GLY A 228 -8.32 -1.77 4.38
CA GLY A 228 -7.06 -1.35 3.75
C GLY A 228 -6.67 -2.18 2.54
N ALA A 229 -5.39 -2.09 2.16
CA ALA A 229 -4.87 -2.73 0.96
C ALA A 229 -4.87 -4.26 1.09
N ARG A 230 -5.38 -4.94 0.05
CA ARG A 230 -5.39 -6.41 -0.03
C ARG A 230 -4.04 -6.94 -0.52
N ASP A 231 -3.66 -8.10 -0.02
CA ASP A 231 -2.55 -8.87 -0.58
C ASP A 231 -2.91 -9.45 -1.97
N ALA A 232 -1.92 -9.95 -2.70
CA ALA A 232 -2.10 -10.47 -4.05
C ALA A 232 -3.07 -11.65 -4.11
N ALA A 233 -3.14 -12.49 -3.09
CA ALA A 233 -4.01 -13.67 -3.08
C ALA A 233 -5.48 -13.27 -2.94
N HIS A 234 -5.78 -12.38 -2.00
CA HIS A 234 -7.12 -11.83 -1.81
C HIS A 234 -7.54 -10.98 -3.02
N ALA A 235 -6.65 -10.12 -3.53
CA ALA A 235 -6.95 -9.31 -4.71
C ALA A 235 -7.21 -10.16 -5.95
N GLN A 236 -6.46 -11.24 -6.15
CA GLN A 236 -6.70 -12.20 -7.24
C GLN A 236 -8.08 -12.88 -7.13
N LYS A 237 -8.48 -13.23 -5.90
CA LYS A 237 -9.79 -13.82 -5.63
C LYS A 237 -10.91 -12.82 -5.94
N GLN A 238 -10.84 -11.61 -5.39
CA GLN A 238 -11.84 -10.57 -5.63
C GLN A 238 -11.90 -10.18 -7.11
N TYR A 239 -10.77 -10.12 -7.81
CA TYR A 239 -10.75 -9.87 -9.25
C TYR A 239 -11.44 -11.00 -10.04
N ALA A 240 -11.30 -12.25 -9.61
CA ALA A 240 -12.02 -13.37 -10.23
C ALA A 240 -13.53 -13.28 -9.97
N GLU A 241 -13.94 -12.89 -8.77
CA GLU A 241 -15.35 -12.65 -8.43
C GLU A 241 -15.94 -11.49 -9.23
N PHE A 242 -15.20 -10.38 -9.38
CA PHE A 242 -15.56 -9.28 -10.27
C PHE A 242 -15.78 -9.74 -11.70
N ASN A 243 -14.84 -10.50 -12.29
CA ASN A 243 -15.00 -11.01 -13.66
C ASN A 243 -16.20 -11.96 -13.79
N LYS A 244 -16.48 -12.77 -12.78
CA LYS A 244 -17.66 -13.64 -12.75
C LYS A 244 -18.94 -12.81 -12.73
N ALA A 245 -19.00 -11.76 -11.91
CA ALA A 245 -20.13 -10.85 -11.86
C ALA A 245 -20.30 -10.09 -13.18
N LEU A 246 -19.20 -9.66 -13.79
CA LEU A 246 -19.17 -9.02 -15.11
C LEU A 246 -19.77 -9.95 -16.17
N ALA A 247 -19.36 -11.22 -16.19
CA ALA A 247 -19.90 -12.23 -17.11
C ALA A 247 -21.40 -12.49 -16.89
N ALA A 248 -21.89 -12.47 -15.65
CA ALA A 248 -23.32 -12.62 -15.35
C ALA A 248 -24.16 -11.45 -15.90
N HIS A 249 -23.58 -10.26 -16.05
CA HIS A 249 -24.24 -9.05 -16.57
C HIS A 249 -23.96 -8.80 -18.06
N GLN A 250 -23.56 -9.84 -18.81
CA GLN A 250 -23.16 -9.71 -20.22
C GLN A 250 -24.22 -9.02 -21.08
N ASN A 251 -25.52 -9.22 -20.81
CA ASN A 251 -26.61 -8.58 -21.56
C ASN A 251 -26.59 -7.04 -21.49
N GLN A 252 -26.12 -6.47 -20.38
CA GLN A 252 -25.96 -5.02 -20.23
C GLN A 252 -24.67 -4.54 -20.89
N ILE A 253 -23.61 -5.35 -20.83
CA ILE A 253 -22.27 -5.02 -21.34
C ILE A 253 -22.17 -5.16 -22.86
N ILE A 254 -22.94 -6.06 -23.49
CA ILE A 254 -23.03 -6.20 -24.96
C ILE A 254 -23.49 -4.89 -25.64
N GLN A 255 -24.06 -3.95 -24.88
CA GLN A 255 -24.44 -2.63 -25.38
C GLN A 255 -23.25 -1.76 -25.77
N LEU A 256 -22.02 -2.11 -25.35
CA LEU A 256 -20.79 -1.41 -25.72
C LEU A 256 -20.49 -1.52 -27.22
N GLY A 257 -20.22 -0.39 -27.86
CA GLY A 257 -19.64 -0.34 -29.21
C GLY A 257 -18.18 -0.76 -29.27
N LYS A 258 -17.56 -0.58 -30.43
CA LYS A 258 -16.17 -0.97 -30.64
C LYS A 258 -15.23 -0.20 -29.71
N GLU A 259 -15.44 1.11 -29.62
CA GLU A 259 -14.69 2.01 -28.76
C GLU A 259 -14.94 1.69 -27.28
N GLY A 260 -16.21 1.46 -26.91
CA GLY A 260 -16.58 1.06 -25.54
C GLY A 260 -15.95 -0.27 -25.11
N ASN A 261 -15.92 -1.27 -25.99
CA ASN A 261 -15.24 -2.54 -25.73
C ASN A 261 -13.73 -2.35 -25.59
N SER A 262 -13.11 -1.51 -26.43
CA SER A 262 -11.69 -1.19 -26.31
C SER A 262 -11.35 -0.50 -24.98
N ALA A 263 -12.25 0.38 -24.50
CA ALA A 263 -12.13 1.04 -23.21
C ALA A 263 -12.31 0.06 -22.03
N LEU A 264 -13.27 -0.87 -22.12
CA LEU A 264 -13.42 -1.94 -21.13
C LEU A 264 -12.21 -2.87 -21.08
N ASP A 265 -11.70 -3.28 -22.23
CA ASP A 265 -10.48 -4.08 -22.34
C ASP A 265 -9.28 -3.34 -21.74
N ARG A 266 -9.15 -2.02 -21.96
CA ARG A 266 -8.16 -1.19 -21.27
C ARG A 266 -8.34 -1.21 -19.75
N PHE A 267 -9.56 -1.03 -19.26
CA PHE A 267 -9.87 -1.08 -17.83
C PHE A 267 -9.47 -2.41 -17.21
N LEU A 268 -9.83 -3.54 -17.84
CA LEU A 268 -9.45 -4.88 -17.36
C LEU A 268 -7.93 -5.08 -17.38
N ARG A 269 -7.24 -4.61 -18.42
CA ARG A 269 -5.77 -4.65 -18.49
C ARG A 269 -5.11 -3.87 -17.37
N VAL A 270 -5.60 -2.67 -17.03
CA VAL A 270 -5.09 -1.87 -15.90
C VAL A 270 -5.16 -2.68 -14.61
N ASN A 271 -6.30 -3.33 -14.34
CA ASN A 271 -6.49 -4.14 -13.14
C ASN A 271 -5.59 -5.38 -13.12
N ILE A 272 -5.46 -6.11 -14.23
CA ILE A 272 -4.56 -7.27 -14.34
C ILE A 272 -3.11 -6.85 -14.10
N LYS A 273 -2.69 -5.73 -14.69
CA LYS A 273 -1.33 -5.21 -14.55
C LYS A 273 -1.04 -4.77 -13.13
N LEU A 274 -1.99 -4.11 -12.46
CA LEU A 274 -1.88 -3.75 -11.05
C LEU A 274 -1.73 -5.00 -10.16
N LEU A 275 -2.57 -6.02 -10.37
CA LEU A 275 -2.50 -7.28 -9.62
C LEU A 275 -1.15 -7.98 -9.78
N ARG A 276 -0.65 -8.02 -11.02
CA ARG A 276 0.67 -8.58 -11.33
C ARG A 276 1.80 -7.81 -10.64
N LEU A 277 1.71 -6.48 -10.59
CA LEU A 277 2.70 -5.64 -9.92
C LEU A 277 2.71 -5.86 -8.41
N ILE A 278 1.53 -5.92 -7.77
CA ILE A 278 1.41 -6.25 -6.34
C ILE A 278 2.04 -7.62 -6.04
N LYS A 279 1.73 -8.64 -6.86
CA LYS A 279 2.30 -9.99 -6.70
C LYS A 279 3.83 -10.00 -6.85
N PHE A 280 4.35 -9.25 -7.83
CA PHE A 280 5.79 -9.12 -8.04
C PHE A 280 6.48 -8.44 -6.85
N GLN A 281 5.88 -7.36 -6.32
CA GLN A 281 6.37 -6.66 -5.13
C GLN A 281 6.41 -7.57 -3.91
N GLU A 282 5.35 -8.33 -3.64
CA GLU A 282 5.29 -9.26 -2.51
C GLU A 282 6.38 -10.33 -2.57
N ILE A 283 6.59 -10.92 -3.74
CA ILE A 283 7.59 -11.97 -3.94
C ILE A 283 9.01 -11.41 -3.73
N ASN A 284 9.30 -10.21 -4.24
CA ASN A 284 10.58 -9.52 -4.00
C ASN A 284 10.75 -9.14 -2.53
N HIS A 285 9.73 -8.57 -1.88
CA HIS A 285 9.77 -8.24 -0.45
C HIS A 285 9.99 -9.48 0.43
N MET A 286 9.38 -10.61 0.07
CA MET A 286 9.64 -11.89 0.73
C MET A 286 11.08 -12.35 0.52
N ALA A 287 11.62 -12.23 -0.70
CA ALA A 287 13.02 -12.57 -0.98
C ALA A 287 14.00 -11.70 -0.19
N LEU A 288 13.73 -10.39 -0.10
CA LEU A 288 14.49 -9.42 0.71
C LEU A 288 14.53 -9.83 2.18
N ASN A 289 13.36 -10.07 2.78
CA ASN A 289 13.27 -10.52 4.16
C ASN A 289 13.99 -11.86 4.40
N LYS A 290 13.88 -12.80 3.46
CA LYS A 290 14.54 -14.11 3.56
C LYS A 290 16.04 -14.02 3.34
N ILE A 291 16.55 -13.06 2.57
CA ILE A 291 17.99 -12.89 2.34
C ILE A 291 18.65 -12.16 3.51
N LEU A 292 18.02 -11.10 4.05
CA LEU A 292 18.49 -10.41 5.26
C LEU A 292 18.48 -11.33 6.48
N LYS A 293 17.40 -12.11 6.69
CA LYS A 293 17.37 -13.14 7.75
C LYS A 293 18.47 -14.20 7.56
N LYS A 294 18.87 -14.49 6.32
CA LYS A 294 19.96 -15.43 6.04
C LYS A 294 21.32 -14.83 6.33
N PHE A 295 21.52 -13.54 6.00
CA PHE A 295 22.73 -12.79 6.29
C PHE A 295 23.00 -12.86 7.79
N ASP A 296 22.08 -12.35 8.63
CA ASP A 296 22.23 -12.36 10.09
C ASP A 296 22.47 -13.76 10.66
N LYS A 297 21.72 -14.76 10.19
CA LYS A 297 21.87 -16.14 10.68
C LYS A 297 23.26 -16.74 10.38
N ARG A 298 23.94 -16.28 9.33
CA ARG A 298 25.22 -16.83 8.86
C ARG A 298 26.42 -16.02 9.33
N THR A 299 26.25 -14.72 9.52
CA THR A 299 27.33 -13.79 9.84
C THR A 299 27.27 -13.27 11.27
N ALA A 300 26.14 -13.40 11.96
CA ALA A 300 25.88 -12.79 13.28
C ALA A 300 26.07 -11.26 13.30
N LEU A 301 26.13 -10.58 12.16
CA LEU A 301 26.33 -9.12 12.07
C LEU A 301 25.05 -8.29 12.32
N ARG A 302 23.88 -8.93 12.45
CA ARG A 302 22.60 -8.28 12.83
C ARG A 302 22.19 -7.09 11.95
N ALA A 303 22.50 -7.12 10.66
CA ALA A 303 22.25 -6.04 9.71
C ALA A 303 20.75 -5.78 9.42
N ARG A 304 19.89 -6.77 9.67
CA ARG A 304 18.48 -6.71 9.25
C ARG A 304 17.72 -5.53 9.84
N SER A 305 17.91 -5.20 11.12
CA SER A 305 17.18 -4.10 11.76
C SER A 305 17.52 -2.76 11.10
N SER A 306 18.80 -2.46 10.92
CA SER A 306 19.27 -1.22 10.31
C SER A 306 18.80 -1.07 8.86
N VAL A 307 18.89 -2.16 8.08
CA VAL A 307 18.41 -2.20 6.70
C VAL A 307 16.89 -2.06 6.64
N SER A 308 16.14 -2.79 7.47
CA SER A 308 14.67 -2.69 7.52
C SER A 308 14.20 -1.29 7.92
N ASN A 309 14.86 -0.62 8.86
CA ASN A 309 14.53 0.74 9.27
C ASN A 309 14.78 1.76 8.14
N THR A 310 15.84 1.59 7.36
CA THR A 310 16.10 2.42 6.18
C THR A 310 15.03 2.18 5.10
N LEU A 311 14.65 0.92 4.91
CA LEU A 311 13.66 0.53 3.91
C LEU A 311 12.24 1.02 4.24
N THR A 312 11.83 1.05 5.52
CA THR A 312 10.52 1.59 5.92
C THR A 312 10.41 3.09 5.69
N GLN A 313 11.54 3.81 5.68
CA GLN A 313 11.61 5.22 5.34
C GLN A 313 11.66 5.48 3.83
N SER A 314 11.82 4.43 3.01
CA SER A 314 11.92 4.54 1.55
C SER A 314 10.54 4.49 0.87
N PRO A 315 10.28 5.36 -0.13
CA PRO A 315 9.09 5.32 -0.97
C PRO A 315 8.85 3.95 -1.65
N LEU A 316 9.93 3.19 -1.90
CA LEU A 316 9.94 1.86 -2.49
C LEU A 316 8.96 0.91 -1.77
N MET A 317 8.93 0.96 -0.44
CA MET A 317 8.14 0.07 0.41
C MET A 317 6.92 0.76 1.03
N ALA A 318 6.95 2.10 1.17
CA ALA A 318 5.89 2.88 1.82
C ALA A 318 4.72 3.26 0.90
N GLN A 319 4.83 3.08 -0.42
CA GLN A 319 3.72 3.31 -1.33
C GLN A 319 2.91 2.04 -1.52
N ASN A 320 1.74 1.99 -0.90
CA ASN A 320 0.66 1.08 -1.29
C ASN A 320 0.26 1.44 -2.73
N LEU A 321 0.93 0.86 -3.71
CA LEU A 321 0.63 1.01 -5.14
C LEU A 321 -0.86 0.77 -5.40
N ALA A 322 -1.44 -0.24 -4.73
CA ALA A 322 -2.88 -0.49 -4.70
C ALA A 322 -3.67 0.78 -4.32
N LYS A 323 -3.32 1.42 -3.20
CA LYS A 323 -3.98 2.64 -2.72
C LYS A 323 -3.83 3.81 -3.71
N ALA A 324 -2.62 4.06 -4.21
CA ALA A 324 -2.38 5.16 -5.16
C ALA A 324 -3.12 4.95 -6.48
N THR A 325 -3.11 3.72 -7.00
CA THR A 325 -3.80 3.39 -8.26
C THR A 325 -5.31 3.38 -8.07
N CYS A 326 -5.83 2.84 -6.96
CA CYS A 326 -7.26 2.91 -6.62
C CYS A 326 -7.73 4.34 -6.46
N PHE A 327 -6.96 5.20 -5.79
CA PHE A 327 -7.26 6.62 -5.70
C PHE A 327 -7.35 7.26 -7.09
N THR A 328 -6.37 6.98 -7.95
CA THR A 328 -6.36 7.48 -9.33
C THR A 328 -7.58 6.97 -10.12
N ILE A 329 -7.96 5.71 -9.98
CA ILE A 329 -9.17 5.13 -10.60
C ILE A 329 -10.43 5.84 -10.09
N SER A 330 -10.55 6.05 -8.77
CA SER A 330 -11.71 6.73 -8.18
C SER A 330 -11.81 8.18 -8.68
N GLU A 331 -10.70 8.91 -8.67
CA GLU A 331 -10.67 10.32 -9.06
C GLU A 331 -10.89 10.50 -10.57
N GLU A 332 -10.17 9.74 -11.40
CA GLU A 332 -10.17 9.92 -12.85
C GLU A 332 -11.28 9.16 -13.57
N LEU A 333 -11.84 8.07 -13.01
CA LEU A 333 -12.82 7.23 -13.72
C LEU A 333 -14.20 7.27 -13.06
N LEU A 334 -14.29 6.92 -11.77
CA LEU A 334 -15.58 6.76 -11.10
C LEU A 334 -16.36 8.08 -11.03
N ASN A 335 -15.67 9.21 -10.85
CA ASN A 335 -16.30 10.53 -10.86
C ASN A 335 -16.81 10.99 -12.24
N ILE A 336 -16.36 10.38 -13.34
CA ILE A 336 -16.84 10.74 -14.69
C ILE A 336 -18.28 10.30 -14.86
N ILE A 337 -18.60 9.08 -14.42
CA ILE A 337 -19.90 8.44 -14.60
C ILE A 337 -20.58 8.34 -13.23
N PRO A 338 -21.51 9.27 -12.93
CA PRO A 338 -22.16 9.31 -11.63
C PRO A 338 -22.90 8.00 -11.33
N GLN A 339 -22.66 7.44 -10.14
CA GLN A 339 -23.34 6.26 -9.63
C GLN A 339 -24.64 6.66 -8.95
N LEU A 340 -25.65 5.78 -9.00
CA LEU A 340 -26.95 6.09 -8.40
C LEU A 340 -26.88 6.15 -6.86
N ASN A 341 -26.02 5.32 -6.26
CA ASN A 341 -25.86 5.17 -4.82
C ASN A 341 -25.46 6.47 -4.11
N ASP A 342 -24.72 7.35 -4.80
CA ASP A 342 -24.31 8.67 -4.28
C ASP A 342 -25.46 9.66 -4.10
N TYR A 343 -26.65 9.37 -4.65
CA TYR A 343 -27.79 10.29 -4.69
C TYR A 343 -29.04 9.73 -4.00
N LEU A 344 -28.89 8.62 -3.27
CA LEU A 344 -29.98 8.01 -2.52
C LEU A 344 -30.32 8.81 -1.26
N CYS A 345 -31.60 8.86 -0.95
CA CYS A 345 -32.10 9.44 0.29
C CYS A 345 -31.87 8.44 1.43
N PRO A 346 -31.18 8.81 2.54
CA PRO A 346 -30.89 7.90 3.64
C PRO A 346 -32.12 7.32 4.36
N VAL A 347 -33.28 7.96 4.22
CA VAL A 347 -34.53 7.52 4.87
C VAL A 347 -35.24 6.44 4.07
N CYS A 348 -35.26 6.56 2.74
CA CYS A 348 -36.04 5.66 1.88
C CYS A 348 -35.20 4.81 0.92
N PHE A 349 -33.87 4.97 0.94
CA PHE A 349 -32.90 4.25 0.10
C PHE A 349 -33.21 4.29 -1.41
N SER A 350 -33.92 5.33 -1.83
CA SER A 350 -34.27 5.59 -3.22
C SER A 350 -33.76 6.98 -3.61
N ILE A 351 -33.65 7.26 -4.90
CA ILE A 351 -33.13 8.53 -5.41
C ILE A 351 -33.82 9.72 -4.71
N SER A 352 -33.04 10.73 -4.32
CA SER A 352 -33.49 11.89 -3.55
C SER A 352 -34.42 12.81 -4.35
N TYR A 353 -35.62 12.34 -4.68
CA TYR A 353 -36.60 13.05 -5.50
C TYR A 353 -37.01 14.36 -4.84
N LYS A 354 -36.86 15.47 -5.58
CA LYS A 354 -36.96 16.84 -5.08
C LYS A 354 -36.12 17.03 -3.80
N PRO A 355 -34.77 17.01 -3.93
CA PRO A 355 -33.87 16.95 -2.79
C PRO A 355 -33.96 18.22 -1.94
N ILE A 356 -34.16 18.05 -0.64
CA ILE A 356 -34.12 19.11 0.37
C ILE A 356 -32.76 19.06 1.05
N ARG A 357 -31.98 20.13 0.93
CA ARG A 357 -30.68 20.28 1.60
C ARG A 357 -30.87 21.04 2.91
N LEU A 358 -30.70 20.35 4.02
CA LEU A 358 -30.78 20.94 5.35
C LEU A 358 -29.62 21.89 5.60
N ARG A 359 -29.75 22.76 6.62
CA ARG A 359 -28.66 23.67 7.04
C ARG A 359 -27.40 22.92 7.47
N CYS A 360 -27.55 21.71 8.01
CA CYS A 360 -26.44 20.82 8.35
C CYS A 360 -25.76 20.17 7.12
N GLY A 361 -26.21 20.47 5.91
CA GLY A 361 -25.65 19.96 4.65
C GLY A 361 -26.21 18.63 4.14
N HIS A 362 -26.93 17.87 4.98
CA HIS A 362 -27.51 16.58 4.61
C HIS A 362 -28.74 16.74 3.68
N ILE A 363 -28.92 15.76 2.78
CA ILE A 363 -29.92 15.80 1.71
C ILE A 363 -30.94 14.68 1.87
N PHE A 364 -32.22 15.01 1.73
CA PHE A 364 -33.33 14.06 1.81
C PHE A 364 -34.35 14.29 0.69
N CYS A 365 -35.20 13.29 0.44
CA CYS A 365 -36.34 13.46 -0.48
C CYS A 365 -37.43 14.35 0.14
N ILE A 366 -38.13 15.16 -0.67
CA ILE A 366 -39.17 16.08 -0.14
C ILE A 366 -40.25 15.36 0.68
N ARG A 367 -40.70 14.18 0.24
CA ARG A 367 -41.73 13.40 0.95
C ARG A 367 -41.21 12.91 2.30
N CYS A 368 -39.98 12.39 2.32
CA CYS A 368 -39.28 11.95 3.52
C CYS A 368 -39.20 13.09 4.53
N MET A 369 -38.97 14.31 4.04
CA MET A 369 -38.92 15.48 4.90
C MET A 369 -40.27 15.86 5.49
N VAL A 370 -41.31 15.90 4.67
CA VAL A 370 -42.68 16.19 5.12
C VAL A 370 -43.16 15.17 6.16
N VAL A 371 -42.81 13.89 6.01
CA VAL A 371 -43.15 12.85 7.00
C VAL A 371 -42.49 13.14 8.34
N LEU A 372 -41.17 13.39 8.36
CA LEU A 372 -40.45 13.70 9.60
C LEU A 372 -40.98 14.96 10.29
N GLN A 373 -41.34 15.99 9.52
CA GLN A 373 -41.92 17.22 10.07
C GLN A 373 -43.32 16.99 10.68
N ARG A 374 -44.15 16.15 10.07
CA ARG A 374 -45.47 15.78 10.62
C ARG A 374 -45.38 14.95 11.89
N GLU A 375 -44.32 14.17 12.03
CA GLU A 375 -44.03 13.37 13.23
C GLU A 375 -43.28 14.17 14.31
N GLU A 376 -43.14 15.49 14.13
CA GLU A 376 -42.43 16.41 15.03
C GLU A 376 -40.97 15.97 15.33
N GLN A 377 -40.34 15.28 14.38
CA GLN A 377 -38.96 14.81 14.49
C GLN A 377 -37.98 15.87 13.97
N ASP A 378 -37.48 16.73 14.87
CA ASP A 378 -36.57 17.83 14.48
C ASP A 378 -35.11 17.40 14.19
N ARG A 379 -34.72 16.20 14.64
CA ARG A 379 -33.34 15.73 14.53
C ARG A 379 -33.05 15.16 13.15
N CYS A 380 -32.00 15.67 12.51
CA CYS A 380 -31.48 15.12 11.26
C CYS A 380 -31.11 13.62 11.42
N PRO A 381 -31.60 12.72 10.55
CA PRO A 381 -31.28 11.28 10.63
C PRO A 381 -29.77 10.95 10.53
N MET A 382 -28.98 11.83 9.93
CA MET A 382 -27.54 11.61 9.69
C MET A 382 -26.66 12.15 10.81
N CYS A 383 -26.90 13.40 11.25
CA CYS A 383 -26.04 14.09 12.23
C CYS A 383 -26.74 14.45 13.56
N ARG A 384 -28.05 14.17 13.67
CA ARG A 384 -28.89 14.45 14.84
C ARG A 384 -29.06 15.93 15.22
N GLU A 385 -28.59 16.86 14.39
CA GLU A 385 -28.79 18.29 14.57
C GLU A 385 -30.28 18.69 14.38
N GLY A 386 -30.76 19.65 15.17
CA GLY A 386 -32.13 20.18 15.13
C GLY A 386 -32.32 21.17 13.99
N VAL A 387 -32.64 20.65 12.80
CA VAL A 387 -32.71 21.44 11.55
C VAL A 387 -33.86 20.99 10.65
N VAL A 388 -34.64 19.98 11.05
CA VAL A 388 -35.66 19.38 10.19
C VAL A 388 -36.93 20.21 10.19
N LEU A 389 -37.38 20.72 11.35
CA LEU A 389 -38.61 21.54 11.43
C LEU A 389 -38.44 22.90 10.76
N ASP A 390 -37.20 23.39 10.67
CA ASP A 390 -36.89 24.65 10.02
C ASP A 390 -36.80 24.56 8.48
N ALA A 391 -36.80 23.35 7.92
CA ALA A 391 -36.65 23.15 6.49
C ALA A 391 -37.93 23.54 5.74
N SER A 392 -37.79 24.41 4.74
CA SER A 392 -38.91 24.87 3.89
C SER A 392 -38.70 24.50 2.42
N SER A 393 -39.61 24.97 1.56
CA SER A 393 -39.44 24.88 0.10
C SER A 393 -38.19 25.59 -0.40
N ASP A 394 -37.61 26.52 0.37
CA ASP A 394 -36.44 27.30 -0.02
C ASP A 394 -35.16 26.46 0.06
N ASN A 395 -35.17 25.38 0.85
CA ASN A 395 -34.07 24.41 0.97
C ASN A 395 -34.00 23.42 -0.20
N LEU A 396 -34.85 23.58 -1.22
CA LEU A 396 -34.88 22.72 -2.39
C LEU A 396 -33.62 22.92 -3.25
N ASP A 397 -32.83 21.85 -3.38
CA ASP A 397 -31.62 21.83 -4.20
C ASP A 397 -31.99 21.64 -5.69
N LYS A 398 -32.26 22.76 -6.35
CA LYS A 398 -32.69 22.81 -7.76
C LYS A 398 -31.62 22.29 -8.71
N ASP A 399 -30.35 22.47 -8.38
CA ASP A 399 -29.26 22.06 -9.24
C ASP A 399 -29.06 20.54 -9.17
N LEU A 400 -29.11 19.97 -7.97
CA LEU A 400 -29.10 18.52 -7.79
C LEU A 400 -30.34 17.87 -8.42
N MET A 401 -31.51 18.50 -8.32
CA MET A 401 -32.73 18.02 -9.00
C MET A 401 -32.53 17.92 -10.52
N LYS A 402 -32.10 19.01 -11.17
CA LYS A 402 -31.84 19.03 -12.62
C LYS A 402 -30.78 18.01 -13.01
N PHE A 403 -29.75 17.85 -12.18
CA PHE A 403 -28.71 16.87 -12.39
C PHE A 403 -29.27 15.44 -12.38
N MET A 404 -30.08 15.08 -11.38
CA MET A 404 -30.68 13.74 -11.29
C MET A 404 -31.67 13.46 -12.42
N GLU A 405 -32.48 14.44 -12.82
CA GLU A 405 -33.39 14.31 -13.97
C GLU A 405 -32.63 14.04 -15.29
N LYS A 406 -31.46 14.66 -15.45
CA LYS A 406 -30.61 14.49 -16.63
C LYS A 406 -29.89 13.14 -16.63
N ASN A 407 -29.32 12.73 -15.49
CA ASN A 407 -28.42 11.57 -15.41
C ASN A 407 -29.15 10.26 -15.05
N PHE A 408 -30.25 10.31 -14.28
CA PHE A 408 -30.95 9.14 -13.72
C PHE A 408 -32.45 9.17 -14.02
N LYS A 409 -32.81 9.53 -15.26
CA LYS A 409 -34.19 9.77 -15.69
C LYS A 409 -35.18 8.65 -15.34
N VAL A 410 -34.76 7.38 -15.44
CA VAL A 410 -35.61 6.23 -15.13
C VAL A 410 -35.89 6.18 -13.63
N ALA A 411 -34.85 6.23 -12.79
CA ALA A 411 -34.99 6.23 -11.34
C ALA A 411 -35.85 7.40 -10.84
N VAL A 412 -35.64 8.61 -11.36
CA VAL A 412 -36.45 9.79 -11.01
C VAL A 412 -37.92 9.58 -11.34
N ARG A 413 -38.23 9.04 -12.53
CA ARG A 413 -39.61 8.78 -12.96
C ARG A 413 -40.29 7.69 -12.13
N THR A 414 -39.55 6.63 -11.79
CA THR A 414 -40.06 5.57 -10.91
C THR A 414 -40.39 6.16 -9.54
N LYS A 415 -39.47 6.93 -8.96
CA LYS A 415 -39.69 7.57 -7.66
C LYS A 415 -40.82 8.60 -7.67
N GLN A 416 -40.98 9.34 -8.76
CA GLN A 416 -42.11 10.24 -8.93
C GLN A 416 -43.45 9.49 -8.86
N LYS A 417 -43.58 8.38 -9.61
CA LYS A 417 -44.80 7.55 -9.60
C LYS A 417 -45.07 6.96 -8.23
N GLU A 418 -44.05 6.44 -7.56
CA GLU A 418 -44.17 5.95 -6.17
C GLU A 418 -44.71 7.04 -5.24
N ASN A 419 -44.16 8.25 -5.33
CA ASN A 419 -44.60 9.38 -4.51
C ASN A 419 -46.03 9.82 -4.83
N GLU A 420 -46.45 9.79 -6.11
CA GLU A 420 -47.83 10.10 -6.53
C GLU A 420 -48.83 9.07 -5.98
N ILE A 421 -48.50 7.78 -6.06
CA ILE A 421 -49.30 6.70 -5.47
C ILE A 421 -49.44 6.90 -3.96
N GLN A 422 -48.33 7.14 -3.28
CA GLN A 422 -48.30 7.33 -1.83
C GLN A 422 -49.06 8.58 -1.38
N ALA A 423 -48.96 9.69 -2.12
CA ALA A 423 -49.77 10.88 -1.85
C ALA A 423 -51.28 10.63 -2.06
N GLY A 424 -51.63 9.78 -3.04
CA GLY A 424 -52.99 9.32 -3.23
C GLY A 424 -53.50 8.47 -2.07
N ILE A 425 -52.66 7.57 -1.54
CA ILE A 425 -52.98 6.78 -0.34
C ILE A 425 -53.19 7.68 0.88
N ASP A 426 -52.32 8.68 1.10
CA ASP A 426 -52.48 9.62 2.22
C ASP A 426 -53.82 10.39 2.15
N ARG A 427 -54.29 10.70 0.93
CA ARG A 427 -55.50 11.50 0.69
C ARG A 427 -56.79 10.67 0.65
N TRP A 428 -56.72 9.46 0.11
CA TRP A 428 -57.90 8.63 -0.21
C TRP A 428 -57.89 7.26 0.47
N GLY A 429 -56.89 6.98 1.31
CA GLY A 429 -56.72 5.70 2.01
C GLY A 429 -56.07 4.60 1.15
N ALA A 430 -55.79 3.46 1.78
CA ALA A 430 -55.07 2.32 1.18
C ALA A 430 -55.75 1.73 -0.08
N GLN A 431 -57.04 1.99 -0.27
CA GLN A 431 -57.83 1.51 -1.41
C GLN A 431 -57.38 2.16 -2.74
N TYR A 432 -56.71 3.31 -2.69
CA TYR A 432 -56.22 4.03 -3.85
C TYR A 432 -55.16 3.24 -4.66
N GLU A 433 -54.34 2.44 -3.99
CA GLU A 433 -53.32 1.62 -4.65
C GLU A 433 -53.94 0.57 -5.59
N ASN A 434 -55.08 0.01 -5.20
CA ASN A 434 -55.79 -1.01 -5.98
C ASN A 434 -56.52 -0.41 -7.18
N ALA A 435 -57.01 0.83 -7.07
CA ALA A 435 -57.68 1.55 -8.17
C ALA A 435 -56.73 1.85 -9.34
N GLN A 436 -55.43 2.01 -9.08
CA GLN A 436 -54.39 2.22 -10.11
C GLN A 436 -54.11 0.96 -10.96
N LYS A 437 -54.48 -0.24 -10.48
CA LYS A 437 -54.29 -1.51 -11.19
C LYS A 437 -55.48 -1.86 -12.10
N CYS A 438 -56.61 -1.17 -11.99
CA CYS A 438 -57.76 -1.36 -12.86
C CYS A 438 -57.55 -0.64 -14.18
N ILE A 439 -57.16 -1.40 -15.21
CA ILE A 439 -57.34 -0.98 -16.61
C ILE A 439 -58.83 -1.09 -16.89
N VAL A 440 -59.53 0.04 -16.99
CA VAL A 440 -60.87 0.06 -17.59
C VAL A 440 -60.67 -0.31 -19.06
N MET A 441 -61.05 -1.55 -19.40
CA MET A 441 -61.09 -2.05 -20.79
C MET A 441 -62.15 -1.33 -21.60
#